data_AF-A0ABD5T3E6-F1
#
_entry.id   AF-A0ABD5T3E6-F1
#
_cell.length_a   1.000
_cell.length_b   1.000
_cell.length_c   1.000
_cell.angle_alpha   90.00
_cell.angle_beta   90.00
_cell.angle_gamma   90.00
#
_symmetry.space_group_name_H-M   'P 1'
#
loop_
_entity.id
_entity.type
_entity.pdbx_description
1 polymer ?
#
loop_
_entity_poly.entity_id
_entity_poly.type
_entity_poly.pdbx_seq_one_letter_code
_entity_poly.pdbx_strand_id
1 'polypeptide(L)'
;MSLPDLLAESVGDESVVAEVSLGGDDRLAVTPTRTLVYRSDGLLSDESVAEYSHDVERIAVSAGRRKAKLTLSYGLDGDETISVPAKRVDDVLHPILAGILSATGVTDPGESVVRTFRFSELTLVVTSDRLVKHIGSVVWDEEFEEFPYADLTDLDFEEGTVATAVVLALDSRSERFKAPNESARAVRETLVDAVCSFYGVDSL
;
A
#
# COMPACT_ATOMS: atom_id res chain seq x y z
N MET A 1 19.21 7.85 -10.49
CA MET A 1 19.76 6.80 -11.37
C MET A 1 18.75 6.59 -12.47
N SER A 2 19.19 6.35 -13.70
CA SER A 2 18.29 5.90 -14.78
C SER A 2 17.89 4.44 -14.53
N LEU A 3 16.71 4.05 -15.01
CA LEU A 3 16.27 2.65 -14.99
C LEU A 3 17.22 1.79 -15.87
N PRO A 4 17.40 0.50 -15.55
CA PRO A 4 18.00 -0.46 -16.47
C PRO A 4 17.29 -0.48 -17.82
N ASP A 5 18.02 -0.69 -18.92
CA ASP A 5 17.50 -0.56 -20.29
C ASP A 5 16.29 -1.46 -20.53
N LEU A 6 16.35 -2.74 -20.15
CA LEU A 6 15.23 -3.66 -20.31
C LEU A 6 13.99 -3.23 -19.50
N LEU A 7 14.20 -2.68 -18.30
CA LEU A 7 13.10 -2.16 -17.48
C LEU A 7 12.50 -0.89 -18.11
N ALA A 8 13.33 0.02 -18.63
CA ALA A 8 12.87 1.23 -19.30
C ALA A 8 12.06 0.89 -20.57
N GLU A 9 12.53 -0.07 -21.36
CA GLU A 9 11.80 -0.57 -22.54
C GLU A 9 10.45 -1.20 -22.16
N SER A 10 10.41 -1.98 -21.09
CA SER A 10 9.17 -2.65 -20.63
C SER A 10 8.14 -1.66 -20.06
N VAL A 11 8.60 -0.61 -19.37
CA VAL A 11 7.75 0.51 -18.93
C VAL A 11 7.09 1.21 -20.13
N GLY A 12 7.82 1.33 -21.25
CA GLY A 12 7.29 1.89 -22.48
C GLY A 12 6.92 3.38 -22.34
N ASP A 13 5.68 3.72 -22.68
CA ASP A 13 5.18 5.10 -22.66
C ASP A 13 4.65 5.54 -21.27
N GLU A 14 4.56 4.61 -20.31
CA GLU A 14 4.15 4.94 -18.95
C GLU A 14 5.27 5.63 -18.16
N SER A 15 4.90 6.32 -17.10
CA SER A 15 5.87 6.89 -16.15
C SER A 15 5.97 6.01 -14.91
N VAL A 16 7.18 5.80 -14.41
CA VAL A 16 7.38 5.14 -13.11
C VAL A 16 6.96 6.08 -12.00
N VAL A 17 5.96 5.66 -11.21
CA VAL A 17 5.47 6.41 -10.05
C VAL A 17 6.26 6.08 -8.78
N ALA A 18 6.80 4.86 -8.70
CA ALA A 18 7.66 4.43 -7.60
C ALA A 18 8.67 3.38 -8.05
N GLU A 19 9.88 3.44 -7.48
CA GLU A 19 10.94 2.46 -7.70
C GLU A 19 11.47 1.96 -6.34
N VAL A 20 11.58 0.64 -6.17
CA VAL A 20 12.08 0.01 -4.96
C VAL A 20 13.26 -0.91 -5.30
N SER A 21 14.39 -0.74 -4.61
CA SER A 21 15.52 -1.66 -4.73
C SER A 21 15.25 -2.95 -3.95
N LEU A 22 15.28 -4.08 -4.66
CA LEU A 22 15.15 -5.42 -4.07
C LEU A 22 16.50 -5.98 -3.60
N GLY A 23 17.60 -5.25 -3.80
CA GLY A 23 18.96 -5.64 -3.44
C GLY A 23 19.77 -6.16 -4.62
N GLY A 24 21.08 -5.90 -4.61
CA GLY A 24 21.86 -5.97 -5.85
C GLY A 24 21.32 -4.95 -6.84
N ASP A 25 21.20 -5.36 -8.11
CA ASP A 25 20.65 -4.53 -9.19
C ASP A 25 19.17 -4.81 -9.46
N ASP A 26 18.53 -5.76 -8.76
CA ASP A 26 17.10 -6.05 -8.87
C ASP A 26 16.24 -4.85 -8.43
N ARG A 27 15.20 -4.56 -9.23
CA ARG A 27 14.29 -3.43 -9.02
C ARG A 27 12.84 -3.87 -9.11
N LEU A 28 11.98 -3.17 -8.38
CA LEU A 28 10.55 -3.16 -8.61
C LEU A 28 10.15 -1.75 -9.02
N ALA A 29 9.45 -1.61 -10.14
CA ALA A 29 8.89 -0.36 -10.60
C ALA A 29 7.38 -0.45 -10.61
N VAL A 30 6.71 0.59 -10.14
CA VAL A 30 5.25 0.72 -10.20
C VAL A 30 4.95 1.81 -11.23
N THR A 31 4.02 1.52 -12.12
CA THR A 31 3.44 2.44 -13.12
C THR A 31 1.96 2.65 -12.80
N PRO A 32 1.23 3.54 -13.49
CA PRO A 32 -0.20 3.70 -13.24
C PRO A 32 -0.99 2.39 -13.37
N THR A 33 -0.66 1.54 -14.35
CA THR A 33 -1.49 0.37 -14.67
C THR A 33 -0.91 -0.97 -14.22
N ARG A 34 0.38 -1.03 -13.89
CA ARG A 34 1.08 -2.30 -13.60
C ARG A 34 2.31 -2.13 -12.72
N THR A 35 2.69 -3.22 -12.09
CA THR A 35 3.96 -3.39 -11.38
C THR A 35 4.91 -4.23 -12.23
N LEU A 36 6.14 -3.78 -12.40
CA LEU A 36 7.20 -4.48 -13.11
C LEU A 36 8.30 -4.90 -12.13
N VAL A 37 8.75 -6.15 -12.24
CA VAL A 37 9.83 -6.71 -11.42
C VAL A 37 11.00 -7.06 -12.32
N TYR A 38 12.04 -6.25 -12.20
CA TYR A 38 13.31 -6.43 -12.89
C TYR A 38 14.26 -7.30 -12.08
N ARG A 39 14.81 -8.33 -12.73
CA ARG A 39 15.88 -9.16 -12.22
C ARG A 39 17.12 -8.95 -13.07
N SER A 40 18.20 -8.50 -12.43
CA SER A 40 19.48 -8.35 -13.11
C SER A 40 20.05 -9.72 -13.48
N ASP A 41 20.87 -9.73 -14.54
CA ASP A 41 21.64 -10.91 -14.92
C ASP A 41 22.46 -11.45 -13.74
N GLY A 42 22.48 -12.76 -13.61
CA GLY A 42 23.11 -13.49 -12.54
C GLY A 42 23.84 -14.72 -13.05
N LEU A 43 24.65 -15.34 -12.19
CA LEU A 43 25.49 -16.50 -12.56
C LEU A 43 24.73 -17.66 -13.22
N LEU A 44 23.41 -17.76 -13.02
CA LEU A 44 22.57 -18.87 -13.47
C LEU A 44 21.29 -18.41 -14.18
N SER A 45 21.11 -17.11 -14.41
CA SER A 45 19.82 -16.58 -14.90
C SER A 45 20.04 -15.27 -15.63
N ASP A 46 19.53 -15.21 -16.85
CA ASP A 46 19.59 -14.00 -17.66
C ASP A 46 18.73 -12.87 -17.06
N GLU A 47 19.02 -11.65 -17.48
CA GLU A 47 18.22 -10.46 -17.20
C GLU A 47 16.75 -10.67 -17.62
N SER A 48 15.80 -10.26 -16.78
CA SER A 48 14.38 -10.42 -17.08
C SER A 48 13.50 -9.35 -16.42
N VAL A 49 12.34 -9.12 -17.03
CA VAL A 49 11.26 -8.30 -16.48
C VAL A 49 9.98 -9.13 -16.46
N ALA A 50 9.32 -9.17 -15.30
CA ALA A 50 7.97 -9.71 -15.15
C ALA A 50 7.00 -8.55 -14.87
N GLU A 51 5.81 -8.60 -15.46
CA GLU A 51 4.79 -7.57 -15.34
C GLU A 51 3.55 -8.13 -14.67
N TYR A 52 2.91 -7.31 -13.83
CA TYR A 52 1.75 -7.67 -13.03
C TYR A 52 0.73 -6.54 -13.12
N SER A 53 -0.47 -6.83 -13.62
CA SER A 53 -1.55 -5.83 -13.74
C SER A 53 -1.98 -5.31 -12.37
N HIS A 54 -2.47 -4.07 -12.31
CA HIS A 54 -3.09 -3.51 -11.10
C HIS A 54 -4.58 -3.79 -10.98
N ASP A 55 -5.19 -4.50 -11.94
CA ASP A 55 -6.58 -4.97 -11.88
C ASP A 55 -6.74 -6.16 -10.91
N VAL A 56 -6.25 -5.99 -9.69
CA VAL A 56 -6.11 -7.05 -8.67
C VAL A 56 -7.30 -7.00 -7.72
N GLU A 57 -8.03 -8.11 -7.62
CA GLU A 57 -9.15 -8.26 -6.68
C GLU A 57 -8.68 -8.53 -5.26
N ARG A 58 -7.54 -9.22 -5.09
CA ARG A 58 -7.02 -9.61 -3.77
C ARG A 58 -5.50 -9.71 -3.72
N ILE A 59 -4.91 -9.26 -2.61
CA ILE A 59 -3.48 -9.40 -2.30
C ILE A 59 -3.28 -10.17 -1.01
N ALA A 60 -2.62 -11.32 -1.09
CA ALA A 60 -2.16 -12.06 0.08
C ALA A 60 -0.64 -11.96 0.25
N VAL A 61 -0.16 -11.91 1.49
CA VAL A 61 1.28 -11.89 1.80
C VAL A 61 1.67 -13.08 2.66
N SER A 62 2.67 -13.83 2.21
CA SER A 62 3.31 -14.88 2.98
C SER A 62 4.80 -14.56 3.15
N ALA A 63 5.20 -14.23 4.37
CA ALA A 63 6.58 -13.89 4.70
C ALA A 63 7.31 -15.08 5.35
N GLY A 64 8.38 -15.54 4.70
CA GLY A 64 9.36 -16.44 5.30
C GLY A 64 10.58 -15.68 5.85
N ARG A 65 11.57 -16.40 6.38
CA ARG A 65 12.77 -15.79 6.97
C ARG A 65 13.60 -14.94 5.99
N ARG A 66 13.66 -15.33 4.71
CA ARG A 66 14.53 -14.70 3.70
C ARG A 66 13.76 -14.07 2.55
N LYS A 67 12.66 -14.70 2.14
CA LYS A 67 11.81 -14.26 1.05
C LYS A 67 10.38 -14.12 1.54
N ALA A 68 9.68 -13.15 0.99
CA ALA A 68 8.23 -13.02 1.08
C ALA A 68 7.63 -13.21 -0.32
N LYS A 69 6.38 -13.66 -0.35
CA LYS A 69 5.56 -13.78 -1.54
C LYS A 69 4.36 -12.87 -1.40
N LEU A 70 4.11 -12.05 -2.40
CA LEU A 70 2.86 -11.34 -2.60
C LEU A 70 2.10 -12.13 -3.67
N THR A 71 0.94 -12.65 -3.35
CA THR A 71 0.05 -13.32 -4.29
C THR A 71 -1.04 -12.34 -4.70
N LEU A 72 -1.09 -12.03 -5.99
CA LEU A 72 -2.09 -11.18 -6.61
C LEU A 72 -3.13 -12.10 -7.24
N SER A 73 -4.38 -11.99 -6.80
CA SER A 73 -5.50 -12.77 -7.35
C SER A 73 -6.34 -11.88 -8.26
N TYR A 74 -6.58 -12.35 -9.48
CA TYR A 74 -7.36 -11.68 -10.52
C TYR A 74 -8.69 -12.41 -10.76
N GLY A 75 -9.28 -12.95 -9.69
CA GLY A 75 -10.52 -13.71 -9.75
C GLY A 75 -10.46 -14.92 -10.69
N LEU A 76 -11.19 -14.83 -11.79
CA LEU A 76 -11.28 -15.91 -12.80
C LEU A 76 -10.03 -16.04 -13.66
N ASP A 77 -9.20 -15.00 -13.73
CA ASP A 77 -7.96 -14.99 -14.51
C ASP A 77 -6.78 -15.65 -13.77
N GLY A 78 -7.01 -16.05 -12.52
CA GLY A 78 -6.07 -16.82 -11.71
C GLY A 78 -5.17 -15.96 -10.83
N ASP A 79 -4.09 -16.56 -10.36
CA ASP A 79 -3.19 -15.95 -9.39
C ASP A 79 -1.78 -15.79 -9.96
N GLU A 80 -1.16 -14.64 -9.70
CA GLU A 80 0.26 -14.42 -9.94
C GLU A 80 1.01 -14.18 -8.62
N THR A 81 2.32 -14.37 -8.63
CA THR A 81 3.12 -14.22 -7.40
C THR A 81 4.38 -13.41 -7.65
N ILE A 82 4.53 -12.35 -6.88
CA ILE A 82 5.75 -11.56 -6.78
C ILE A 82 6.56 -12.08 -5.59
N SER A 83 7.81 -12.49 -5.83
CA SER A 83 8.73 -12.90 -4.76
C SER A 83 9.74 -11.80 -4.44
N VAL A 84 9.82 -11.35 -3.19
CA VAL A 84 10.75 -10.29 -2.76
C VAL A 84 11.58 -10.73 -1.56
N PRO A 85 12.73 -10.08 -1.26
CA PRO A 85 13.37 -10.29 0.03
C PRO A 85 12.41 -9.95 1.17
N ALA A 86 12.39 -10.77 2.23
CA ALA A 86 11.45 -10.60 3.33
C ALA A 86 11.52 -9.21 3.97
N LYS A 87 12.74 -8.65 4.08
CA LYS A 87 12.98 -7.31 4.62
C LYS A 87 12.47 -6.15 3.74
N ARG A 88 12.01 -6.44 2.51
CA ARG A 88 11.50 -5.45 1.55
C ARG A 88 9.99 -5.54 1.37
N VAL A 89 9.30 -6.43 2.09
CA VAL A 89 7.87 -6.68 1.85
C VAL A 89 7.04 -5.42 2.05
N ASP A 90 7.26 -4.66 3.12
CA ASP A 90 6.49 -3.45 3.39
C ASP A 90 6.91 -2.30 2.45
N ASP A 91 8.21 -2.23 2.09
CA ASP A 91 8.75 -1.25 1.12
C ASP A 91 8.10 -1.42 -0.27
N VAL A 92 7.83 -2.65 -0.71
CA VAL A 92 7.20 -2.92 -2.02
C VAL A 92 5.68 -2.87 -1.96
N LEU A 93 5.09 -3.29 -0.83
CA LEU A 93 3.65 -3.41 -0.71
C LEU A 93 2.97 -2.05 -0.78
N HIS A 94 3.57 -1.03 -0.17
CA HIS A 94 3.03 0.33 -0.18
C HIS A 94 2.81 0.89 -1.60
N PRO A 95 3.83 0.96 -2.49
CA PRO A 95 3.61 1.49 -3.84
C PRO A 95 2.73 0.57 -4.71
N ILE A 96 2.78 -0.76 -4.52
CA ILE A 96 1.89 -1.69 -5.25
C ILE A 96 0.43 -1.42 -4.86
N LEU A 97 0.13 -1.31 -3.56
CA LEU A 97 -1.22 -0.97 -3.10
C LEU A 97 -1.66 0.39 -3.63
N ALA A 98 -0.78 1.41 -3.60
CA ALA A 98 -1.12 2.72 -4.16
C ALA A 98 -1.50 2.64 -5.66
N GLY A 99 -0.75 1.86 -6.44
CA GLY A 99 -1.08 1.61 -7.84
C GLY A 99 -2.43 0.90 -8.02
N ILE A 100 -2.69 -0.13 -7.21
CA ILE A 100 -3.96 -0.90 -7.27
C ILE A 100 -5.15 -0.03 -6.89
N LEU A 101 -5.09 0.71 -5.79
CA LEU A 101 -6.18 1.59 -5.35
C LEU A 101 -6.51 2.66 -6.40
N SER A 102 -5.49 3.18 -7.09
CA SER A 102 -5.69 4.12 -8.18
C SER A 102 -6.28 3.46 -9.42
N ALA A 103 -5.84 2.26 -9.78
CA ALA A 103 -6.31 1.55 -10.97
C ALA A 103 -7.76 1.05 -10.81
N THR A 104 -8.14 0.63 -9.61
CA THR A 104 -9.50 0.13 -9.31
C THR A 104 -10.48 1.23 -8.91
N GLY A 105 -10.03 2.50 -8.85
CA GLY A 105 -10.87 3.66 -8.58
C GLY A 105 -11.26 3.83 -7.12
N VAL A 106 -10.50 3.23 -6.19
CA VAL A 106 -10.68 3.44 -4.74
C VAL A 106 -10.16 4.81 -4.32
N THR A 107 -9.07 5.27 -4.94
CA THR A 107 -8.58 6.65 -4.79
C THR A 107 -8.97 7.48 -6.01
N ASP A 108 -9.39 8.71 -5.78
CA ASP A 108 -9.77 9.63 -6.85
C ASP A 108 -8.55 10.15 -7.64
N PRO A 109 -8.73 10.63 -8.88
CA PRO A 109 -7.64 11.23 -9.64
C PRO A 109 -6.98 12.41 -8.90
N GLY A 110 -5.68 12.30 -8.64
CA GLY A 110 -4.90 13.31 -7.91
C GLY A 110 -4.80 13.05 -6.40
N GLU A 111 -5.58 12.11 -5.87
CA GLU A 111 -5.41 11.61 -4.51
C GLU A 111 -4.13 10.77 -4.41
N SER A 112 -3.39 10.94 -3.31
CA SER A 112 -2.12 10.25 -3.10
C SER A 112 -2.17 9.36 -1.87
N VAL A 113 -1.58 8.16 -1.95
CA VAL A 113 -1.40 7.32 -0.77
C VAL A 113 -0.22 7.85 0.05
N VAL A 114 -0.51 8.34 1.26
CA VAL A 114 0.48 8.89 2.19
C VAL A 114 1.24 7.77 2.88
N ARG A 115 0.51 6.77 3.39
CA ARG A 115 1.12 5.62 4.08
C ARG A 115 0.21 4.43 4.18
N THR A 116 0.82 3.24 4.17
CA THR A 116 0.14 1.98 4.46
C THR A 116 0.63 1.41 5.78
N PHE A 117 -0.29 0.96 6.62
CA PHE A 117 -0.02 0.21 7.84
C PHE A 117 -0.69 -1.15 7.77
N ARG A 118 -0.05 -2.16 8.38
CA ARG A 118 -0.58 -3.52 8.44
C ARG A 118 -0.36 -4.11 9.83
N PHE A 119 -1.45 -4.53 10.47
CA PHE A 119 -1.49 -5.04 11.84
C PHE A 119 -2.31 -6.33 11.91
N SER A 120 -1.66 -7.49 11.98
CA SER A 120 -2.37 -8.78 11.98
C SER A 120 -3.34 -8.88 10.79
N GLU A 121 -4.65 -8.70 11.03
CA GLU A 121 -5.72 -8.74 10.02
C GLU A 121 -6.18 -7.36 9.55
N LEU A 122 -5.64 -6.27 10.10
CA LEU A 122 -6.04 -4.89 9.76
C LEU A 122 -5.02 -4.27 8.81
N THR A 123 -5.45 -3.81 7.64
CA THR A 123 -4.69 -2.92 6.77
C THR A 123 -5.32 -1.54 6.79
N LEU A 124 -4.50 -0.51 7.00
CA LEU A 124 -4.90 0.89 6.90
C LEU A 124 -4.12 1.56 5.77
N VAL A 125 -4.82 2.27 4.92
CA VAL A 125 -4.23 3.12 3.88
C VAL A 125 -4.66 4.55 4.17
N VAL A 126 -3.71 5.35 4.61
CA VAL A 126 -3.88 6.80 4.79
C VAL A 126 -3.59 7.45 3.45
N THR A 127 -4.57 8.16 2.90
CA THR A 127 -4.41 8.93 1.66
C THR A 127 -4.41 10.44 1.97
N SER A 128 -4.32 11.28 0.95
CA SER A 128 -4.51 12.72 1.10
C SER A 128 -5.95 13.13 1.42
N ASP A 129 -6.93 12.25 1.15
CA ASP A 129 -8.35 12.62 1.12
C ASP A 129 -9.23 11.72 2.01
N ARG A 130 -8.78 10.50 2.34
CA ARG A 130 -9.53 9.53 3.12
C ARG A 130 -8.64 8.55 3.87
N LEU A 131 -9.23 7.88 4.87
CA LEU A 131 -8.67 6.63 5.40
C LEU A 131 -9.42 5.46 4.75
N VAL A 132 -8.66 4.50 4.21
CA VAL A 132 -9.20 3.22 3.76
C VAL A 132 -8.80 2.14 4.75
N LYS A 133 -9.77 1.35 5.19
CA LYS A 133 -9.61 0.29 6.19
C LYS A 133 -10.04 -1.04 5.60
N HIS A 134 -9.15 -2.01 5.63
CA HIS A 134 -9.44 -3.40 5.28
C HIS A 134 -9.22 -4.31 6.48
N ILE A 135 -10.13 -5.27 6.70
CA ILE A 135 -10.03 -6.25 7.78
C ILE A 135 -10.16 -7.66 7.18
N GLY A 136 -9.10 -8.45 7.26
CA GLY A 136 -9.11 -9.83 6.83
C GLY A 136 -7.76 -10.53 6.95
N SER A 137 -7.73 -11.80 6.55
CA SER A 137 -6.50 -12.61 6.53
C SER A 137 -5.56 -12.27 5.37
N VAL A 138 -6.07 -11.52 4.39
CA VAL A 138 -5.31 -10.97 3.27
C VAL A 138 -4.96 -9.51 3.53
N VAL A 139 -4.02 -8.98 2.77
CA VAL A 139 -3.62 -7.57 2.90
C VAL A 139 -4.68 -6.65 2.34
N TRP A 140 -5.32 -7.06 1.24
CA TRP A 140 -6.29 -6.27 0.52
C TRP A 140 -7.25 -7.20 -0.22
N ASP A 141 -8.53 -6.86 -0.22
CA ASP A 141 -9.51 -7.28 -1.21
C ASP A 141 -10.61 -6.20 -1.33
N GLU A 142 -11.60 -6.42 -2.17
CA GLU A 142 -12.69 -5.47 -2.45
C GLU A 142 -13.61 -5.21 -1.24
N GLU A 143 -13.48 -5.96 -0.14
CA GLU A 143 -14.24 -5.76 1.10
C GLU A 143 -13.51 -4.78 2.04
N PHE A 144 -13.54 -3.49 1.70
CA PHE A 144 -12.96 -2.41 2.50
C PHE A 144 -13.98 -1.35 2.89
N GLU A 145 -13.62 -0.55 3.90
CA GLU A 145 -14.38 0.63 4.32
C GLU A 145 -13.58 1.90 4.08
N GLU A 146 -14.27 2.94 3.63
CA GLU A 146 -13.70 4.27 3.39
C GLU A 146 -14.23 5.28 4.40
N PHE A 147 -13.35 6.19 4.81
CA PHE A 147 -13.66 7.29 5.70
C PHE A 147 -13.11 8.58 5.08
N PRO A 148 -13.87 9.23 4.18
CA PRO A 148 -13.50 10.51 3.59
C PRO A 148 -13.24 11.54 4.69
N TYR A 149 -12.16 12.31 4.57
CA TYR A 149 -11.84 13.34 5.55
C TYR A 149 -12.88 14.46 5.55
N ALA A 150 -13.53 14.73 4.42
CA ALA A 150 -14.62 15.68 4.29
C ALA A 150 -15.82 15.39 5.21
N ASP A 151 -16.03 14.12 5.58
CA ASP A 151 -17.14 13.69 6.44
C ASP A 151 -16.72 13.63 7.93
N LEU A 152 -15.44 13.85 8.22
CA LEU A 152 -14.86 13.74 9.55
C LEU A 152 -15.19 14.97 10.39
N THR A 153 -15.83 14.77 11.53
CA THR A 153 -16.17 15.83 12.48
C THR A 153 -15.23 15.87 13.68
N ASP A 154 -14.60 14.74 14.00
CA ASP A 154 -13.64 14.63 15.11
C ASP A 154 -12.69 13.44 14.90
N LEU A 155 -11.48 13.53 15.45
CA LEU A 155 -10.46 12.49 15.44
C LEU A 155 -9.78 12.43 16.80
N ASP A 156 -9.99 11.31 17.52
CA ASP A 156 -9.43 11.09 18.84
C ASP A 156 -8.62 9.80 18.92
N PHE A 157 -7.72 9.73 19.89
CA PHE A 157 -6.94 8.54 20.18
C PHE A 157 -6.89 8.25 21.67
N GLU A 158 -7.40 7.08 22.05
CA GLU A 158 -7.50 6.64 23.43
C GLU A 158 -6.39 5.62 23.72
N GLU A 159 -5.39 6.04 24.48
CA GLU A 159 -4.28 5.16 24.85
C GLU A 159 -4.74 4.03 25.77
N GLY A 160 -4.41 2.80 25.39
CA GLY A 160 -4.66 1.60 26.19
C GLY A 160 -3.37 0.86 26.52
N THR A 161 -3.46 -0.14 27.40
CA THR A 161 -2.29 -0.91 27.86
C THR A 161 -1.62 -1.70 26.72
N VAL A 162 -2.40 -2.20 25.76
CA VAL A 162 -1.91 -3.08 24.67
C VAL A 162 -1.93 -2.37 23.31
N ALA A 163 -2.98 -1.59 23.08
CA ALA A 163 -3.23 -0.91 21.82
C ALA A 163 -3.92 0.42 22.10
N THR A 164 -3.70 1.37 21.21
CA THR A 164 -4.37 2.66 21.19
C THR A 164 -5.60 2.54 20.30
N ALA A 165 -6.77 2.96 20.80
CA ALA A 165 -7.95 3.07 19.97
C ALA A 165 -7.88 4.36 19.16
N VAL A 166 -8.13 4.26 17.86
CA VAL A 166 -8.34 5.41 16.97
C VAL A 166 -9.84 5.55 16.79
N VAL A 167 -10.38 6.74 17.02
CA VAL A 167 -11.80 7.03 16.95
C VAL A 167 -12.03 8.10 15.88
N LEU A 168 -12.77 7.75 14.84
CA LEU A 168 -13.22 8.68 13.80
C LEU A 168 -14.69 9.00 14.06
N ALA A 169 -15.02 10.26 14.34
CA ALA A 169 -16.41 10.70 14.33
C ALA A 169 -16.73 11.24 12.94
N LEU A 170 -17.80 10.72 12.34
CA LEU A 170 -18.37 11.20 11.09
C LEU A 170 -19.79 11.69 11.34
N ASP A 171 -20.32 12.52 10.44
CA ASP A 171 -21.68 13.08 10.55
C ASP A 171 -22.77 12.01 10.81
N SER A 172 -22.63 10.81 10.25
CA SER A 172 -23.62 9.73 10.35
C SER A 172 -23.30 8.64 11.38
N ARG A 173 -22.03 8.45 11.74
CA ARG A 173 -21.56 7.33 12.57
C ARG A 173 -20.20 7.63 13.21
N SER A 174 -19.83 6.86 14.22
CA SER A 174 -18.44 6.82 14.69
C SER A 174 -17.83 5.48 14.35
N GLU A 175 -16.57 5.49 13.93
CA GLU A 175 -15.76 4.31 13.70
C GLU A 175 -14.65 4.21 14.76
N ARG A 176 -14.35 2.99 15.23
CA ARG A 176 -13.26 2.74 16.16
C ARG A 176 -12.47 1.49 15.77
N PHE A 177 -11.16 1.64 15.62
CA PHE A 177 -10.24 0.52 15.42
C PHE A 177 -9.02 0.64 16.34
N LYS A 178 -8.21 -0.42 16.42
CA LYS A 178 -7.04 -0.47 17.31
C LYS A 178 -5.74 -0.52 16.53
N ALA A 179 -4.81 0.36 16.89
CA ALA A 179 -3.42 0.30 16.46
C ALA A 179 -2.55 -0.26 17.61
N PRO A 180 -1.67 -1.25 17.36
CA PRO A 180 -0.70 -1.72 18.35
C PRO A 180 0.15 -0.55 18.89
N ASN A 181 0.44 -0.53 20.20
CA ASN A 181 1.13 0.60 20.82
C ASN A 181 2.50 0.93 20.19
N GLU A 182 3.20 -0.06 19.65
CA GLU A 182 4.47 0.13 18.93
C GLU A 182 4.32 0.95 17.63
N SER A 183 3.13 0.94 17.03
CA SER A 183 2.81 1.65 15.78
C SER A 183 1.84 2.81 15.98
N ALA A 184 1.16 2.89 17.13
CA ALA A 184 0.12 3.89 17.42
C ALA A 184 0.60 5.32 17.21
N ARG A 185 1.85 5.63 17.61
CA ARG A 185 2.45 6.94 17.37
C ARG A 185 2.54 7.27 15.87
N ALA A 186 3.05 6.35 15.07
CA ALA A 186 3.18 6.56 13.63
C ALA A 186 1.83 6.69 12.94
N VAL A 187 0.83 5.89 13.36
CA VAL A 187 -0.56 6.01 12.89
C VAL A 187 -1.14 7.38 13.23
N ARG A 188 -0.99 7.83 14.49
CA ARG A 188 -1.46 9.13 14.96
C ARG A 188 -0.82 10.26 14.15
N GLU A 189 0.51 10.31 14.09
CA GLU A 189 1.23 11.36 13.35
C GLU A 189 0.77 11.39 11.88
N THR A 190 0.72 10.24 11.20
CA THR A 190 0.35 10.19 9.78
C THR A 190 -1.11 10.60 9.53
N LEU A 191 -2.06 10.14 10.37
CA LEU A 191 -3.48 10.50 10.21
C LEU A 191 -3.72 11.98 10.52
N VAL A 192 -3.14 12.49 11.61
CA VAL A 192 -3.27 13.91 11.99
C VAL A 192 -2.71 14.78 10.88
N ASP A 193 -1.50 14.48 10.39
CA ASP A 193 -0.86 15.26 9.33
C ASP A 193 -1.68 15.24 8.03
N ALA A 194 -2.24 14.09 7.65
CA ALA A 194 -3.09 13.95 6.47
C ALA A 194 -4.39 14.75 6.58
N VAL A 195 -5.10 14.63 7.71
CA VAL A 195 -6.34 15.37 7.97
C VAL A 195 -6.08 16.88 8.03
N CYS A 196 -5.04 17.31 8.74
CA CYS A 196 -4.63 18.72 8.80
C CYS A 196 -4.31 19.27 7.40
N SER A 197 -3.56 18.51 6.60
CA SER A 197 -3.21 18.89 5.22
C SER A 197 -4.44 19.01 4.33
N PHE A 198 -5.39 18.08 4.45
CA PHE A 198 -6.66 18.11 3.71
C PHE A 198 -7.49 19.37 4.03
N TYR A 199 -7.58 19.74 5.31
CA TYR A 199 -8.30 20.93 5.75
C TYR A 199 -7.50 22.23 5.64
N GLY A 200 -6.20 22.16 5.33
CA GLY A 200 -5.31 23.31 5.26
C GLY A 200 -5.07 23.99 6.62
N VAL A 201 -5.02 23.22 7.70
CA VAL A 201 -4.78 23.69 9.08
C VAL A 201 -3.47 23.14 9.63
N ASP A 202 -2.87 23.83 10.61
CA ASP A 202 -1.61 23.41 11.23
C ASP A 202 -1.77 22.34 12.33
N SER A 203 -2.99 22.22 12.90
CA SER A 203 -3.32 21.26 13.95
C SER A 203 -4.83 21.01 14.03
N LEU A 204 -5.22 19.87 14.61
CA LEU A 204 -6.59 19.54 15.01
C LEU A 204 -7.05 20.37 16.21
#